data_AF-A0AAD8IZ76-F1
#
_entry.id   AF-A0AAD8IZ76-F1
#
_cell.length_a   1.000
_cell.length_b   1.000
_cell.length_c   1.000
_cell.angle_alpha   90.00
_cell.angle_beta   90.00
_cell.angle_gamma   90.00
#
_symmetry.space_group_name_H-M   'P 1'
#
loop_
_entity.id
_entity.type
_entity.pdbx_description
1 polymer ?
#
loop_
_entity_poly.entity_id
_entity_poly.type
_entity_poly.pdbx_seq_one_letter_code
_entity_poly.pdbx_strand_id
1 'polypeptide(L)'
;MALYSASAEDLDTTDCFLDFQEIGCDYPGAVCQDPRFVGGDGIAFYFHGRKDQDFCLVSDSNVHINAHFIGKRNPKLTRDYTWVQSIGILFDNHKVVVSVKKASSWDDNVDRLAISVDDKPLDLPKDEASTWRAPNASPSVTITRTRKANSVKVEIVNNFRVTTTVVPIMEHEAKVHNYDINVNEDCFAHLELEFKFYNLTDAVDGVLGQTYRSNYVIKAKISSAMPVMGGVENYKLSNLLSTDCATSKFGSVKGAEISKNRGNEFDYSSLCCSSGIKGNGIVCKR
;
A
#
# COMPACT_ATOMS: atom_id res chain seq x y z
N MET A 1 7.50 -4.67 61.17
CA MET A 1 6.58 -5.59 61.90
C MET A 1 5.17 -5.21 61.49
N ALA A 2 4.40 -6.21 61.02
CA ALA A 2 3.00 -6.19 60.51
C ALA A 2 2.75 -5.37 59.21
N LEU A 3 2.60 -5.96 58.02
CA LEU A 3 1.49 -6.79 57.48
C LEU A 3 0.11 -6.13 57.52
N TYR A 4 -0.35 -5.66 56.35
CA TYR A 4 -1.75 -5.73 55.92
C TYR A 4 -1.78 -6.14 54.45
N SER A 5 -2.41 -7.29 54.22
CA SER A 5 -2.80 -7.87 52.94
C SER A 5 -3.97 -7.10 52.31
N ALA A 6 -3.96 -6.93 50.98
CA ALA A 6 -5.19 -6.69 50.20
C ALA A 6 -5.16 -7.56 48.94
N SER A 7 -6.31 -8.17 48.67
CA SER A 7 -6.57 -9.27 47.74
C SER A 7 -6.54 -8.89 46.26
N ALA A 8 -6.38 -9.91 45.42
CA ALA A 8 -6.74 -9.90 44.00
C ALA A 8 -8.28 -9.84 43.80
N GLU A 9 -8.72 -9.58 42.56
CA GLU A 9 -10.08 -9.21 42.06
C GLU A 9 -10.19 -7.68 41.94
N ASP A 10 -10.26 -7.00 40.78
CA ASP A 10 -10.77 -7.33 39.44
C ASP A 10 -9.89 -6.69 38.33
N LEU A 11 -9.52 -7.47 37.31
CA LEU A 11 -8.99 -6.95 36.03
C LEU A 11 -10.18 -6.73 35.10
N ASP A 12 -10.74 -5.53 35.11
CA ASP A 12 -11.71 -5.11 34.08
C ASP A 12 -10.96 -4.62 32.84
N THR A 13 -11.18 -5.33 31.73
CA THR A 13 -10.59 -5.11 30.41
C THR A 13 -11.41 -4.08 29.64
N THR A 14 -11.22 -2.79 29.94
CA THR A 14 -11.70 -1.73 29.04
C THR A 14 -10.90 -0.46 29.25
N ASP A 15 -9.79 -0.30 28.53
CA ASP A 15 -9.16 1.02 28.39
C ASP A 15 -8.35 1.14 27.09
N CYS A 16 -9.06 1.30 25.98
CA CYS A 16 -8.52 1.91 24.77
C CYS A 16 -8.63 3.45 24.88
N PHE A 17 -8.13 4.04 25.96
CA PHE A 17 -7.91 5.48 26.06
C PHE A 17 -6.40 5.75 26.03
N LEU A 18 -5.86 5.87 24.81
CA LEU A 18 -4.76 6.79 24.60
C LEU A 18 -5.38 8.09 24.09
N ASP A 19 -5.40 9.06 24.99
CA ASP A 19 -5.94 10.40 24.85
C ASP A 19 -5.15 11.17 23.77
N PHE A 20 -5.53 10.99 22.50
CA PHE A 20 -5.12 11.88 21.42
C PHE A 20 -6.16 12.99 21.30
N GLN A 21 -5.84 14.07 22.00
CA GLN A 21 -6.55 15.34 22.02
C GLN A 21 -6.91 15.81 20.60
N GLU A 22 -8.15 16.29 20.45
CA GLU A 22 -8.76 16.85 19.24
C GLU A 22 -7.78 17.67 18.38
N ILE A 23 -7.36 17.12 17.24
CA ILE A 23 -6.82 17.94 16.16
C ILE A 23 -7.56 17.54 14.89
N GLY A 24 -8.48 18.39 14.43
CA GLY A 24 -9.34 18.13 13.28
C GLY A 24 -8.57 18.11 11.97
N CYS A 25 -8.76 17.09 11.14
CA CYS A 25 -7.83 16.66 10.08
C CYS A 25 -7.57 17.58 8.86
N ASP A 26 -7.90 18.87 8.96
CA ASP A 26 -7.68 19.88 7.93
C ASP A 26 -6.45 20.77 8.22
N TYR A 27 -5.43 20.26 8.93
CA TYR A 27 -4.15 20.93 9.11
C TYR A 27 -2.98 20.19 8.44
N PRO A 28 -1.90 20.91 8.09
CA PRO A 28 -0.67 20.30 7.59
C PRO A 28 -0.15 19.19 8.52
N GLY A 29 -0.12 17.94 8.04
CA GLY A 29 0.40 16.79 8.79
C GLY A 29 -0.65 15.92 9.49
N ALA A 30 -1.95 16.23 9.37
CA ALA A 30 -3.01 15.34 9.87
C ALA A 30 -3.10 14.05 9.03
N VAL A 31 -2.97 12.89 9.67
CA VAL A 31 -3.00 11.57 9.02
C VAL A 31 -4.41 11.00 9.12
N CYS A 32 -5.34 11.43 8.27
CA CYS A 32 -6.74 11.00 8.41
C CYS A 32 -7.50 10.74 7.11
N GLN A 33 -6.83 10.59 5.97
CA GLN A 33 -7.52 10.18 4.74
C GLN A 33 -6.83 8.98 4.12
N ASP A 34 -7.64 8.08 3.58
CA ASP A 34 -7.19 6.91 2.85
C ASP A 34 -7.73 6.90 1.41
N PRO A 35 -7.09 6.15 0.51
CA PRO A 35 -5.77 5.54 0.67
C PRO A 35 -4.62 6.54 0.54
N ARG A 36 -3.68 6.47 1.50
CA ARG A 36 -2.41 7.21 1.47
C ARG A 36 -1.30 6.36 0.85
N PHE A 37 -0.49 6.99 0.02
CA PHE A 37 0.73 6.40 -0.53
C PHE A 37 1.93 7.30 -0.27
N VAL A 38 3.13 6.72 -0.28
CA VAL A 38 4.39 7.47 -0.27
C VAL A 38 5.08 7.24 -1.60
N GLY A 39 5.29 8.32 -2.35
CA GLY A 39 5.92 8.27 -3.67
C GLY A 39 7.40 7.94 -3.62
N GLY A 40 7.98 7.64 -4.79
CA GLY A 40 9.42 7.44 -4.96
C GLY A 40 10.27 8.70 -4.65
N ASP A 41 9.64 9.87 -4.65
CA ASP A 41 10.20 11.15 -4.20
C ASP A 41 10.13 11.35 -2.67
N GLY A 42 9.58 10.39 -1.93
CA GLY A 42 9.39 10.44 -0.49
C GLY A 42 8.17 11.26 -0.04
N ILE A 43 7.37 11.78 -0.98
CA ILE A 43 6.24 12.65 -0.67
C ILE A 43 4.98 11.80 -0.52
N ALA A 44 4.28 12.00 0.60
CA ALA A 44 2.99 11.37 0.82
C ALA A 44 1.90 12.04 -0.02
N PHE A 45 1.03 11.24 -0.62
CA PHE A 45 -0.10 11.72 -1.41
C PHE A 45 -1.33 10.83 -1.23
N TYR A 46 -2.49 11.38 -1.56
CA TYR A 46 -3.76 10.65 -1.58
C TYR A 46 -4.16 10.28 -3.00
N PHE A 47 -4.74 9.10 -3.13
CA PHE A 47 -5.47 8.73 -4.33
C PHE A 47 -6.80 8.10 -3.91
N HIS A 48 -7.88 8.85 -4.05
CA HIS A 48 -9.19 8.42 -3.56
C HIS A 48 -9.84 7.33 -4.42
N GLY A 49 -9.48 7.20 -5.71
CA GLY A 49 -10.13 6.24 -6.60
C GLY A 49 -11.67 6.37 -6.58
N ARG A 50 -12.36 5.22 -6.64
CA ARG A 50 -13.81 5.10 -6.46
C ARG A 50 -14.13 3.81 -5.70
N LYS A 51 -15.27 3.80 -5.00
CA LYS A 51 -15.78 2.60 -4.33
C LYS A 51 -16.03 1.47 -5.33
N ASP A 52 -15.72 0.24 -4.91
CA ASP A 52 -15.94 -1.03 -5.59
C ASP A 52 -15.32 -1.07 -7.00
N GLN A 53 -14.11 -0.53 -7.12
CA GLN A 53 -13.36 -0.45 -8.37
C GLN A 53 -11.89 -0.82 -8.19
N ASP A 54 -11.29 -1.32 -9.27
CA ASP A 54 -9.89 -1.72 -9.33
C ASP A 54 -9.03 -0.65 -10.01
N PHE A 55 -7.86 -0.38 -9.43
CA PHE A 55 -6.92 0.63 -9.93
C PHE A 55 -5.50 0.10 -10.02
N CYS A 56 -4.81 0.48 -11.10
CA CYS A 56 -3.41 0.19 -11.33
C CYS A 56 -2.53 1.13 -10.49
N LEU A 57 -1.86 0.57 -9.47
CA LEU A 57 -0.95 1.30 -8.62
C LEU A 57 0.43 1.44 -9.27
N VAL A 58 0.94 0.34 -9.82
CA VAL A 58 2.27 0.28 -10.45
C VAL A 58 2.18 -0.59 -11.69
N SER A 59 2.71 -0.11 -12.80
CA SER A 59 2.94 -0.94 -13.98
C SER A 59 4.30 -0.63 -14.58
N ASP A 60 5.13 -1.65 -14.65
CA ASP A 60 6.38 -1.68 -15.38
C ASP A 60 6.40 -2.91 -16.30
N SER A 61 7.43 -3.06 -17.12
CA SER A 61 7.61 -4.19 -18.05
C SER A 61 7.54 -5.56 -17.39
N ASN A 62 8.01 -5.70 -16.14
CA ASN A 62 8.14 -6.96 -15.41
C ASN A 62 7.22 -7.09 -14.18
N VAL A 63 6.47 -6.05 -13.82
CA VAL A 63 5.57 -6.07 -12.66
C VAL A 63 4.34 -5.21 -12.90
N HIS A 64 3.18 -5.69 -12.47
CA HIS A 64 1.92 -4.95 -12.47
C HIS A 64 1.23 -5.16 -11.12
N ILE A 65 0.96 -4.08 -10.40
CA ILE A 65 0.35 -4.09 -9.07
C ILE A 65 -0.94 -3.29 -9.12
N ASN A 66 -2.01 -3.95 -8.74
CA ASN A 66 -3.37 -3.43 -8.72
C ASN A 66 -3.92 -3.43 -7.30
N ALA A 67 -4.92 -2.60 -7.06
CA ALA A 67 -5.65 -2.58 -5.81
C ALA A 67 -7.15 -2.47 -6.04
N HIS A 68 -7.90 -3.26 -5.29
CA HIS A 68 -9.35 -3.16 -5.19
C HIS A 68 -9.72 -2.20 -4.07
N PHE A 69 -10.53 -1.20 -4.42
CA PHE A 69 -10.95 -0.18 -3.49
C PHE A 69 -12.37 -0.51 -3.02
N ILE A 70 -12.53 -0.64 -1.70
CA ILE A 70 -13.85 -0.56 -1.06
C ILE A 70 -14.11 0.88 -0.67
N GLY A 71 -15.34 1.17 -0.30
CA GLY A 71 -15.65 2.50 0.19
C GLY A 71 -17.03 2.67 0.77
N LYS A 72 -17.28 3.89 1.24
CA LYS A 72 -18.56 4.33 1.74
C LYS A 72 -18.98 5.64 1.09
N ARG A 73 -20.20 5.65 0.58
CA ARG A 73 -20.81 6.84 -0.01
C ARG A 73 -21.31 7.73 1.12
N ASN A 74 -20.86 8.99 1.13
CA ASN A 74 -21.49 10.04 1.91
C ASN A 74 -22.29 10.93 0.95
N PRO A 75 -23.64 10.94 1.01
CA PRO A 75 -24.46 11.75 0.12
C PRO A 75 -24.19 13.26 0.19
N LYS A 76 -23.61 13.75 1.30
CA LYS A 76 -23.25 15.16 1.49
C LYS A 76 -21.93 15.53 0.80
N LEU A 77 -21.16 14.54 0.35
CA LEU A 77 -19.87 14.74 -0.29
C LEU A 77 -19.95 14.42 -1.78
N THR A 78 -19.08 15.09 -2.55
CA THR A 78 -18.94 14.84 -3.98
C THR A 78 -18.14 13.56 -4.26
N ARG A 79 -17.44 13.02 -3.27
CA ARG A 79 -16.57 11.83 -3.37
C ARG A 79 -16.95 10.76 -2.34
N ASP A 80 -16.46 9.55 -2.58
CA ASP A 80 -16.54 8.45 -1.62
C ASP A 80 -15.33 8.49 -0.67
N TYR A 81 -15.50 7.93 0.52
CA TYR A 81 -14.37 7.47 1.33
C TYR A 81 -13.99 6.08 0.86
N THR A 82 -12.70 5.83 0.69
CA THR A 82 -12.21 4.58 0.10
C THR A 82 -11.03 4.03 0.87
N TRP A 83 -10.90 2.71 0.82
CA TRP A 83 -9.80 1.96 1.43
C TRP A 83 -9.41 0.80 0.52
N VAL A 84 -8.18 0.30 0.65
CA VAL A 84 -7.72 -0.84 -0.14
C VAL A 84 -8.15 -2.13 0.53
N GLN A 85 -9.00 -2.94 -0.11
CA GLN A 85 -9.39 -4.25 0.42
C GLN A 85 -8.45 -5.37 -0.01
N SER A 86 -7.91 -5.27 -1.22
CA SER A 86 -7.01 -6.29 -1.76
C SER A 86 -6.02 -5.70 -2.74
N ILE A 87 -4.87 -6.34 -2.86
CA ILE A 87 -3.91 -6.08 -3.92
C ILE A 87 -3.75 -7.32 -4.80
N GLY A 88 -3.62 -7.09 -6.10
CA GLY A 88 -3.24 -8.08 -7.10
C GLY A 88 -1.85 -7.75 -7.62
N ILE A 89 -0.95 -8.73 -7.61
CA ILE A 89 0.43 -8.58 -8.07
C ILE A 89 0.63 -9.57 -9.22
N LEU A 90 0.97 -9.06 -10.40
CA LEU A 90 1.32 -9.83 -11.58
C LEU A 90 2.78 -9.60 -11.92
N PHE A 91 3.51 -10.67 -12.21
CA PHE A 91 4.92 -10.66 -12.61
C PHE A 91 5.21 -11.95 -13.38
N ASP A 92 5.93 -11.83 -14.49
CA ASP A 92 6.09 -12.93 -15.44
C ASP A 92 4.76 -13.64 -15.74
N ASN A 93 4.63 -14.92 -15.40
CA ASN A 93 3.42 -15.73 -15.56
C ASN A 93 2.72 -16.04 -14.23
N HIS A 94 3.12 -15.37 -13.16
CA HIS A 94 2.64 -15.61 -11.80
C HIS A 94 1.74 -14.48 -11.32
N LYS A 95 0.87 -14.83 -10.39
CA LYS A 95 -0.02 -13.90 -9.72
C LYS A 95 -0.11 -14.17 -8.23
N VAL A 96 -0.08 -13.10 -7.45
CA VAL A 96 -0.30 -13.13 -6.00
C VAL A 96 -1.44 -12.19 -5.68
N VAL A 97 -2.40 -12.65 -4.89
CA VAL A 97 -3.46 -11.80 -4.34
C VAL A 97 -3.34 -11.82 -2.82
N VAL A 98 -3.37 -10.64 -2.21
CA VAL A 98 -3.51 -10.48 -0.77
C VAL A 98 -4.77 -9.66 -0.52
N SER A 99 -5.66 -10.16 0.33
CA SER A 99 -6.99 -9.59 0.55
C SER A 99 -7.42 -9.68 2.00
N VAL A 100 -8.35 -8.81 2.38
CA VAL A 100 -8.98 -8.78 3.69
C VAL A 100 -10.28 -9.60 3.68
N LYS A 101 -10.41 -10.52 4.63
CA LYS A 101 -11.65 -11.20 4.96
C LYS A 101 -12.56 -10.23 5.71
N LYS A 102 -13.82 -10.13 5.27
CA LYS A 102 -14.85 -9.36 5.99
C LYS A 102 -14.95 -9.82 7.45
N ALA A 103 -15.21 -8.87 8.33
CA ALA A 103 -15.34 -9.10 9.76
C ALA A 103 -16.51 -8.28 10.30
N SER A 104 -17.38 -8.91 11.09
CA SER A 104 -18.46 -8.21 11.81
C SER A 104 -17.97 -7.57 13.12
N SER A 105 -16.79 -7.96 13.60
CA SER A 105 -16.12 -7.41 14.79
C SER A 105 -14.60 -7.53 14.66
N TRP A 106 -13.87 -6.67 15.37
CA TRP A 106 -12.41 -6.67 15.37
C TRP A 106 -11.83 -7.43 16.58
N ASP A 107 -10.83 -8.27 16.31
CA ASP A 107 -9.97 -8.91 17.30
C ASP A 107 -8.60 -9.07 16.65
N ASP A 108 -7.56 -8.46 17.25
CA ASP A 108 -6.19 -8.46 16.73
C ASP A 108 -5.61 -9.87 16.60
N ASN A 109 -6.13 -10.85 17.33
CA ASN A 109 -5.68 -12.23 17.31
C ASN A 109 -6.36 -13.07 16.21
N VAL A 110 -7.45 -12.57 15.63
CA VAL A 110 -8.16 -13.27 14.56
C VAL A 110 -7.59 -12.85 13.21
N ASP A 111 -6.94 -13.79 12.54
CA ASP A 111 -6.33 -13.56 11.23
C ASP A 111 -7.37 -13.35 10.13
N ARG A 112 -7.40 -12.13 9.60
CA ARG A 112 -8.30 -11.66 8.53
C ARG A 112 -7.64 -11.66 7.15
N LEU A 113 -6.42 -12.17 7.02
CA LEU A 113 -5.76 -12.29 5.71
C LEU A 113 -6.33 -13.46 4.90
N ALA A 114 -6.48 -13.23 3.60
CA ALA A 114 -6.64 -14.26 2.58
C ALA A 114 -5.59 -14.03 1.49
N ILE A 115 -4.81 -15.08 1.21
CA ILE A 115 -3.69 -15.04 0.26
C ILE A 115 -3.92 -16.13 -0.78
N SER A 116 -3.67 -15.82 -2.04
CA SER A 116 -3.62 -16.83 -3.11
C SER A 116 -2.44 -16.60 -4.01
N VAL A 117 -1.84 -17.69 -4.49
CA VAL A 117 -0.79 -17.67 -5.51
C VAL A 117 -1.22 -18.55 -6.68
N ASP A 118 -1.19 -18.03 -7.89
CA ASP A 118 -1.59 -18.73 -9.12
C ASP A 118 -2.97 -19.41 -9.00
N ASP A 119 -3.97 -18.63 -8.55
CA ASP A 119 -5.36 -19.06 -8.27
C ASP A 119 -5.53 -20.09 -7.15
N LYS A 120 -4.46 -20.46 -6.45
CA LYS A 120 -4.52 -21.42 -5.35
C LYS A 120 -4.46 -20.69 -4.02
N PRO A 121 -5.42 -20.92 -3.10
CA PRO A 121 -5.32 -20.40 -1.75
C PRO A 121 -4.02 -20.86 -1.09
N LEU A 122 -3.35 -19.95 -0.40
CA LEU A 122 -2.16 -20.23 0.39
C LEU A 122 -2.53 -20.11 1.87
N ASP A 123 -2.49 -21.24 2.58
CA ASP A 123 -2.58 -21.25 4.03
C ASP A 123 -1.17 -21.18 4.64
N LEU A 124 -0.89 -20.07 5.30
CA LEU A 124 0.38 -19.80 5.96
C LEU A 124 0.19 -20.04 7.47
N PRO A 125 1.01 -20.92 8.11
CA PRO A 125 0.97 -21.12 9.56
C PRO A 125 0.97 -19.79 10.30
N LYS A 126 0.16 -19.68 11.35
CA LYS A 126 -0.10 -18.44 12.11
C LYS A 126 1.01 -18.10 13.12
N ASP A 127 2.24 -18.33 12.71
CA ASP A 127 3.44 -18.04 13.47
C ASP A 127 4.20 -16.90 12.80
N GLU A 128 4.78 -16.02 13.62
CA GLU A 128 5.68 -15.00 13.11
C GLU A 128 6.86 -15.64 12.38
N ALA A 129 7.32 -15.02 11.30
CA ALA A 129 8.36 -15.54 10.40
C ALA A 129 8.00 -16.82 9.62
N SER A 130 6.80 -17.38 9.81
CA SER A 130 6.26 -18.43 8.93
C SER A 130 6.37 -17.99 7.48
N THR A 131 7.02 -18.80 6.66
CA THR A 131 7.44 -18.41 5.32
C THR A 131 7.07 -19.48 4.31
N TRP A 132 6.46 -19.03 3.22
CA TRP A 132 6.23 -19.80 2.02
C TRP A 132 7.09 -19.27 0.88
N ARG A 133 7.59 -20.17 0.04
CA ARG A 133 8.35 -19.84 -1.17
C ARG A 133 7.71 -20.52 -2.37
N ALA A 134 7.56 -19.79 -3.45
CA ALA A 134 7.00 -20.35 -4.67
C ALA A 134 7.92 -21.44 -5.24
N PRO A 135 7.40 -22.66 -5.49
CA PRO A 135 8.19 -23.71 -6.11
C PRO A 135 8.46 -23.35 -7.57
N ASN A 136 9.74 -23.33 -7.96
CA ASN A 136 10.21 -23.09 -9.33
C ASN A 136 9.84 -21.72 -9.93
N ALA A 137 9.52 -20.71 -9.12
CA ALA A 137 9.33 -19.34 -9.61
C ALA A 137 10.69 -18.67 -9.84
N SER A 138 10.85 -18.05 -11.01
CA SER A 138 11.98 -17.18 -11.35
C SER A 138 11.42 -15.87 -11.91
N PRO A 139 11.54 -14.74 -11.19
CA PRO A 139 12.26 -14.56 -9.91
C PRO A 139 11.58 -15.26 -8.73
N SER A 140 12.36 -15.55 -7.69
CA SER A 140 11.85 -16.20 -6.49
C SER A 140 10.86 -15.29 -5.75
N VAL A 141 9.74 -15.89 -5.33
CA VAL A 141 8.67 -15.22 -4.57
C VAL A 141 8.67 -15.81 -3.17
N THR A 142 8.71 -14.94 -2.17
CA THR A 142 8.64 -15.30 -0.76
C THR A 142 7.50 -14.54 -0.10
N ILE A 143 6.65 -15.26 0.63
CA ILE A 143 5.58 -14.69 1.44
C ILE A 143 5.86 -15.07 2.89
N THR A 144 6.06 -14.07 3.75
CA THR A 144 6.44 -14.27 5.14
C THR A 144 5.48 -13.54 6.07
N ARG A 145 5.00 -14.20 7.12
CA ARG A 145 4.29 -13.52 8.21
C ARG A 145 5.23 -12.60 8.98
N THR A 146 4.82 -11.36 9.15
CA THR A 146 5.51 -10.37 9.98
C THR A 146 4.93 -10.30 11.39
N ARG A 147 3.72 -10.85 11.59
CA ARG A 147 3.05 -11.02 12.88
C ARG A 147 2.24 -12.32 12.87
N LYS A 148 1.80 -12.78 14.04
CA LYS A 148 0.97 -14.00 14.19
C LYS A 148 -0.36 -13.92 13.41
N ALA A 149 -0.96 -12.73 13.33
CA ALA A 149 -2.18 -12.44 12.59
C ALA A 149 -2.03 -11.14 11.79
N ASN A 150 -2.83 -11.00 10.73
CA ASN A 150 -3.12 -9.74 10.05
C ASN A 150 -1.95 -9.04 9.34
N SER A 151 -0.72 -9.57 9.35
CA SER A 151 0.40 -8.93 8.65
C SER A 151 1.29 -9.93 7.93
N VAL A 152 1.52 -9.67 6.64
CA VAL A 152 2.41 -10.45 5.77
C VAL A 152 3.27 -9.54 4.91
N LYS A 153 4.42 -10.06 4.50
CA LYS A 153 5.38 -9.44 3.61
C LYS A 153 5.51 -10.32 2.37
N VAL A 154 5.19 -9.76 1.21
CA VAL A 154 5.43 -10.40 -0.09
C VAL A 154 6.70 -9.78 -0.68
N GLU A 155 7.65 -10.63 -1.06
CA GLU A 155 8.94 -10.21 -1.60
C GLU A 155 9.24 -10.98 -2.89
N ILE A 156 9.48 -10.23 -3.96
CA ILE A 156 9.91 -10.73 -5.26
C ILE A 156 11.36 -10.31 -5.45
N VAL A 157 12.25 -11.29 -5.50
CA VAL A 157 13.70 -11.05 -5.51
C VAL A 157 14.11 -10.07 -6.60
N ASN A 158 14.92 -9.08 -6.23
CA ASN A 158 15.46 -8.02 -7.09
C ASN A 158 14.40 -7.15 -7.80
N ASN A 159 13.12 -7.25 -7.43
CA ASN A 159 12.06 -6.45 -8.02
C ASN A 159 11.47 -5.49 -6.98
N PHE A 160 10.73 -6.02 -6.01
CA PHE A 160 10.14 -5.22 -4.95
C PHE A 160 9.73 -6.07 -3.74
N ARG A 161 9.33 -5.39 -2.69
CA ARG A 161 8.65 -5.95 -1.52
C ARG A 161 7.45 -5.08 -1.15
N VAL A 162 6.40 -5.72 -0.68
CA VAL A 162 5.27 -5.06 -0.03
C VAL A 162 4.99 -5.71 1.32
N THR A 163 4.90 -4.89 2.37
CA THR A 163 4.30 -5.31 3.63
C THR A 163 2.84 -4.89 3.61
N THR A 164 1.94 -5.84 3.88
CA THR A 164 0.50 -5.60 3.96
C THR A 164 0.02 -5.90 5.37
N THR A 165 -0.68 -4.95 5.99
CA THR A 165 -1.26 -5.12 7.31
C THR A 165 -2.75 -4.88 7.24
N VAL A 166 -3.55 -5.80 7.77
CA VAL A 166 -4.99 -5.62 7.93
C VAL A 166 -5.24 -4.79 9.19
N VAL A 167 -5.97 -3.69 9.04
CA VAL A 167 -6.36 -2.80 10.14
C VAL A 167 -7.87 -2.53 10.07
N PRO A 168 -8.54 -2.30 11.21
CA PRO A 168 -9.93 -1.87 11.21
C PRO A 168 -10.03 -0.36 10.93
N ILE A 169 -11.13 0.08 10.32
CA ILE A 169 -11.51 1.49 10.43
C ILE A 169 -11.95 1.75 11.86
N MET A 170 -11.22 2.63 12.56
CA MET A 170 -11.47 2.93 13.97
C MET A 170 -12.73 3.79 14.15
N GLU A 171 -13.46 3.57 15.25
CA GLU A 171 -14.69 4.33 15.56
C GLU A 171 -14.44 5.83 15.68
N HIS A 172 -13.29 6.22 16.23
CA HIS A 172 -12.90 7.62 16.32
C HIS A 172 -12.77 8.27 14.94
N GLU A 173 -12.06 7.63 14.01
CA GLU A 173 -11.93 8.09 12.63
C GLU A 173 -13.32 8.17 11.97
N ALA A 174 -14.16 7.16 12.18
CA ALA A 174 -15.53 7.15 11.66
C ALA A 174 -16.40 8.29 12.17
N LYS A 175 -16.24 8.69 13.45
CA LYS A 175 -16.94 9.83 14.05
C LYS A 175 -16.40 11.15 13.53
N VAL A 176 -15.09 11.35 13.51
CA VAL A 176 -14.44 12.59 13.05
C VAL A 176 -14.79 12.90 11.60
N HIS A 177 -14.78 11.87 10.75
CA HIS A 177 -15.08 12.04 9.33
C HIS A 177 -16.55 11.78 8.97
N ASN A 178 -17.38 11.51 9.97
CA ASN A 178 -18.80 11.22 9.79
C ASN A 178 -19.01 10.16 8.69
N TYR A 179 -18.20 9.10 8.72
CA TYR A 179 -18.32 7.95 7.83
C TYR A 179 -19.64 7.21 8.03
N ASP A 180 -20.34 7.45 9.15
CA ASP A 180 -21.62 6.80 9.49
C ASP A 180 -21.49 5.27 9.59
N ILE A 181 -20.29 4.76 9.90
CA ILE A 181 -20.02 3.31 9.98
C ILE A 181 -20.80 2.74 11.17
N ASN A 182 -21.71 1.81 10.90
CA ASN A 182 -22.33 1.02 11.92
C ASN A 182 -21.33 -0.08 12.35
N VAL A 183 -20.63 0.17 13.46
CA VAL A 183 -19.62 -0.73 14.02
C VAL A 183 -20.19 -2.14 14.29
N ASN A 184 -21.51 -2.27 14.42
CA ASN A 184 -22.20 -3.53 14.69
C ASN A 184 -22.55 -4.35 13.44
N GLU A 185 -22.35 -3.81 12.22
CA GLU A 185 -22.77 -4.48 10.97
C GLU A 185 -21.58 -4.85 10.07
N ASP A 186 -20.52 -4.04 10.06
CA ASP A 186 -19.29 -4.35 9.33
C ASP A 186 -18.12 -3.60 9.99
N CYS A 187 -17.18 -4.34 10.60
CA CYS A 187 -15.87 -3.79 10.91
C CYS A 187 -15.12 -3.73 9.57
N PHE A 188 -15.23 -2.59 8.90
CA PHE A 188 -14.58 -2.32 7.63
C PHE A 188 -13.07 -2.41 7.85
N ALA A 189 -12.51 -3.59 7.62
CA ALA A 189 -11.08 -3.81 7.67
C ALA A 189 -10.48 -3.59 6.28
N HIS A 190 -9.29 -3.00 6.23
CA HIS A 190 -8.58 -2.70 5.00
C HIS A 190 -7.09 -2.99 5.12
N LEU A 191 -6.39 -2.93 4.00
CA LEU A 191 -4.95 -3.06 3.92
C LEU A 191 -4.29 -1.69 4.07
N GLU A 192 -3.34 -1.61 4.98
CA GLU A 192 -2.21 -0.69 4.90
C GLU A 192 -1.09 -1.33 4.07
N LEU A 193 -0.50 -0.54 3.18
CA LEU A 193 0.50 -1.00 2.23
C LEU A 193 1.80 -0.22 2.40
N GLU A 194 2.90 -0.95 2.59
CA GLU A 194 4.25 -0.39 2.61
C GLU A 194 5.07 -1.01 1.48
N PHE A 195 5.28 -0.25 0.41
CA PHE A 195 6.06 -0.70 -0.73
C PHE A 195 7.52 -0.30 -0.63
N LYS A 196 8.41 -1.19 -1.07
CA LYS A 196 9.81 -0.92 -1.36
C LYS A 196 10.19 -1.52 -2.70
N PHE A 197 10.46 -0.68 -3.67
CA PHE A 197 10.89 -1.09 -5.01
C PHE A 197 12.43 -1.07 -5.10
N TYR A 198 12.98 -2.03 -5.84
CA TYR A 198 14.43 -2.20 -6.00
C TYR A 198 14.89 -2.02 -7.45
N ASN A 199 14.03 -2.34 -8.42
CA ASN A 199 14.41 -2.36 -9.84
C ASN A 199 13.24 -1.98 -10.76
N LEU A 200 12.77 -0.73 -10.63
CA LEU A 200 11.83 -0.14 -11.58
C LEU A 200 12.61 0.58 -12.69
N THR A 201 12.08 0.51 -13.91
CA THR A 201 12.58 1.27 -15.06
C THR A 201 12.00 2.68 -15.06
N ASP A 202 12.64 3.60 -15.79
CA ASP A 202 12.08 4.94 -16.01
C ASP A 202 10.77 4.94 -16.83
N ALA A 203 10.38 3.81 -17.41
CA ALA A 203 9.09 3.66 -18.09
C ALA A 203 7.93 3.39 -17.13
N VAL A 204 8.19 3.04 -15.86
CA VAL A 204 7.17 2.67 -14.86
C VAL A 204 6.06 3.70 -14.75
N ASP A 205 4.80 3.26 -14.73
CA ASP A 205 3.62 4.12 -14.62
C ASP A 205 2.63 3.59 -13.56
N GLY A 206 1.45 4.19 -13.49
CA GLY A 206 0.43 3.89 -12.48
C GLY A 206 0.37 4.97 -11.40
N VAL A 207 -0.63 4.89 -10.53
CA VAL A 207 -0.88 5.90 -9.47
C VAL A 207 0.40 6.17 -8.67
N LEU A 208 1.02 5.11 -8.16
CA LEU A 208 2.27 5.15 -7.40
C LEU A 208 3.49 5.05 -8.31
N GLY A 209 3.44 4.19 -9.33
CA GLY A 209 4.60 3.91 -10.18
C GLY A 209 5.17 5.15 -10.86
N GLN A 210 4.33 6.05 -11.37
CA GLN A 210 4.79 7.29 -12.02
C GLN A 210 5.71 8.16 -11.15
N THR A 211 5.57 8.07 -9.81
CA THR A 211 6.38 8.86 -8.86
C THR A 211 7.83 8.39 -8.76
N TYR A 212 8.14 7.20 -9.30
CA TYR A 212 9.49 6.62 -9.33
C TYR A 212 10.27 7.01 -10.60
N ARG A 213 9.65 7.66 -11.58
CA ARG A 213 10.34 8.11 -12.79
C ARG A 213 11.34 9.23 -12.48
N SER A 214 12.50 9.19 -13.12
CA SER A 214 13.54 10.24 -12.99
C SER A 214 13.04 11.65 -13.32
N ASN A 215 12.10 11.77 -14.27
CA ASN A 215 11.51 13.03 -14.72
C ASN A 215 10.15 13.35 -14.08
N TYR A 216 9.74 12.61 -13.04
CA TYR A 216 8.47 12.91 -12.36
C TYR A 216 8.52 14.29 -11.70
N VAL A 217 7.51 15.09 -12.02
CA VAL A 217 7.22 16.35 -11.33
C VAL A 217 5.81 16.22 -10.79
N ILE A 218 5.63 16.57 -9.52
CA ILE A 218 4.34 16.53 -8.84
C ILE A 218 3.34 17.39 -9.62
N LYS A 219 2.33 16.74 -10.20
CA LYS A 219 1.24 17.41 -10.93
C LYS A 219 0.05 17.77 -10.05
N ALA A 220 0.09 17.37 -8.78
CA ALA A 220 -0.99 17.62 -7.85
C ALA A 220 -0.97 19.07 -7.36
N LYS A 221 -2.13 19.56 -6.91
CA LYS A 221 -2.25 20.92 -6.37
C LYS A 221 -1.44 21.03 -5.08
N ILE A 222 -0.30 21.74 -5.13
CA ILE A 222 0.59 22.02 -3.99
C ILE A 222 0.00 23.14 -3.10
N SER A 223 -1.33 23.19 -2.94
CA SER A 223 -2.01 24.14 -2.03
C SER A 223 -2.31 23.53 -0.66
N SER A 224 -1.99 22.25 -0.47
CA SER A 224 -2.25 21.47 0.74
C SER A 224 -1.03 20.60 1.07
N ALA A 225 -0.78 20.34 2.35
CA ALA A 225 0.41 19.63 2.81
C ALA A 225 0.55 18.19 2.28
N MET A 226 -0.54 17.60 1.79
CA MET A 226 -0.54 16.34 1.05
C MET A 226 -1.29 16.48 -0.28
N PRO A 227 -0.63 16.26 -1.42
CA PRO A 227 -1.27 16.31 -2.73
C PRO A 227 -2.31 15.19 -2.94
N VAL A 228 -3.36 15.48 -3.71
CA VAL A 228 -4.31 14.47 -4.22
C VAL A 228 -4.01 14.18 -5.70
N MET A 229 -3.77 12.92 -6.02
CA MET A 229 -3.52 12.45 -7.39
C MET A 229 -4.83 12.34 -8.16
N GLY A 230 -4.92 13.07 -9.28
CA GLY A 230 -6.06 13.04 -10.20
C GLY A 230 -5.92 11.96 -11.29
N GLY A 231 -6.79 12.01 -12.29
CA GLY A 231 -6.70 11.11 -13.45
C GLY A 231 -7.23 9.69 -13.21
N VAL A 232 -8.20 9.53 -12.32
CA VAL A 232 -8.80 8.25 -11.90
C VAL A 232 -9.09 7.31 -13.08
N GLU A 233 -9.65 7.81 -14.18
CA GLU A 233 -9.98 6.99 -15.35
C GLU A 233 -8.76 6.37 -16.05
N ASN A 234 -7.57 6.98 -15.95
CA ASN A 234 -6.35 6.44 -16.56
C ASN A 234 -5.85 5.16 -15.88
N TYR A 235 -6.17 5.01 -14.59
CA TYR A 235 -5.68 3.92 -13.75
C TYR A 235 -6.73 2.81 -13.57
N LYS A 236 -7.95 3.02 -14.06
CA LYS A 236 -9.05 2.07 -13.90
C LYS A 236 -8.76 0.76 -14.63
N LEU A 237 -9.13 -0.34 -14.00
CA LEU A 237 -9.00 -1.70 -14.54
C LEU A 237 -10.38 -2.36 -14.68
N SER A 238 -10.46 -3.39 -15.53
CA SER A 238 -11.66 -4.23 -15.61
C SER A 238 -11.81 -5.18 -14.42
N ASN A 239 -10.70 -5.66 -13.84
CA ASN A 239 -10.68 -6.42 -12.59
C ASN A 239 -9.29 -6.37 -11.94
N LEU A 240 -9.20 -6.83 -10.69
CA LEU A 240 -7.97 -6.85 -9.88
C LEU A 240 -6.75 -7.50 -10.55
N LEU A 241 -6.95 -8.48 -11.43
CA LEU A 241 -5.87 -9.22 -12.10
C LEU A 241 -5.73 -8.85 -13.58
N SER A 242 -6.44 -7.83 -14.07
CA SER A 242 -6.27 -7.30 -15.42
C SER A 242 -5.06 -6.38 -15.52
N THR A 243 -4.61 -6.16 -16.76
CA THR A 243 -3.50 -5.26 -17.10
C THR A 243 -3.93 -4.21 -18.14
N ASP A 244 -5.22 -3.89 -18.19
CA ASP A 244 -5.90 -3.14 -19.26
C ASP A 244 -6.09 -1.64 -18.94
N CYS A 245 -5.40 -1.11 -17.93
CA CYS A 245 -5.40 0.32 -17.64
C CYS A 245 -4.66 1.11 -18.74
N ALA A 246 -5.03 2.38 -18.93
CA ALA A 246 -4.42 3.24 -19.94
C ALA A 246 -2.91 3.48 -19.71
N THR A 247 -2.45 3.32 -18.47
CA THR A 247 -1.04 3.49 -18.09
C THR A 247 -0.23 2.19 -18.15
N SER A 248 -0.82 1.07 -18.56
CA SER A 248 -0.15 -0.22 -18.53
C SER A 248 1.14 -0.23 -19.35
N LYS A 249 2.20 -0.73 -18.73
CA LYS A 249 3.53 -1.02 -19.31
C LYS A 249 3.89 -2.49 -19.23
N PHE A 250 3.01 -3.29 -18.64
CA PHE A 250 3.28 -4.69 -18.36
C PHE A 250 3.44 -5.49 -19.65
N GLY A 251 4.49 -6.31 -19.71
CA GLY A 251 4.82 -7.10 -20.89
C GLY A 251 5.29 -6.27 -22.11
N SER A 252 5.38 -4.93 -22.00
CA SER A 252 5.73 -4.07 -23.14
C SER A 252 7.20 -4.16 -23.57
N VAL A 253 8.04 -5.00 -22.95
CA VAL A 253 9.40 -5.29 -23.45
C VAL A 253 9.83 -6.74 -23.15
N LYS A 254 9.76 -7.61 -24.17
CA LYS A 254 10.78 -8.66 -24.41
C LYS A 254 11.56 -8.42 -25.71
N GLY A 255 11.49 -7.22 -26.29
CA GLY A 255 12.05 -6.94 -27.61
C GLY A 255 12.12 -5.47 -28.02
N ALA A 256 12.78 -4.64 -27.22
CA ALA A 256 13.20 -3.30 -27.63
C ALA A 256 14.68 -3.09 -27.29
N GLU A 257 15.51 -3.38 -28.29
CA GLU A 257 16.86 -2.89 -28.55
C GLU A 257 17.95 -3.02 -27.47
N ILE A 258 18.75 -4.07 -27.65
CA ILE A 258 20.18 -4.09 -27.28
C ILE A 258 20.85 -2.97 -28.09
N SER A 259 20.95 -1.77 -27.53
CA SER A 259 22.00 -0.84 -27.91
C SER A 259 23.33 -1.41 -27.41
N LYS A 260 24.02 -2.13 -28.32
CA LYS A 260 25.43 -2.48 -28.15
C LYS A 260 26.26 -1.22 -27.95
N ASN A 261 26.89 -1.09 -26.79
CA ASN A 261 28.28 -0.61 -26.58
C ASN A 261 28.60 -0.77 -25.09
N ARG A 262 29.35 -1.82 -24.72
CA ARG A 262 30.82 -1.85 -24.49
C ARG A 262 31.25 -1.16 -23.18
N GLY A 263 31.77 -1.97 -22.26
CA GLY A 263 32.74 -1.55 -21.25
C GLY A 263 32.40 -2.01 -19.83
N ASN A 264 33.07 -3.06 -19.35
CA ASN A 264 33.13 -3.40 -17.93
C ASN A 264 33.89 -2.29 -17.18
N GLU A 265 33.33 -1.75 -16.10
CA GLU A 265 34.10 -1.36 -14.92
C GLU A 265 33.15 -1.20 -13.72
N PHE A 266 33.45 -1.89 -12.62
CA PHE A 266 32.82 -1.63 -11.32
C PHE A 266 33.33 -0.27 -10.85
N ASP A 267 32.45 0.72 -10.68
CA ASP A 267 32.81 1.92 -9.93
C ASP A 267 31.66 2.40 -9.03
N TYR A 268 32.07 2.79 -7.83
CA TYR A 268 31.25 3.19 -6.71
C TYR A 268 30.52 4.50 -7.00
N SER A 269 29.21 4.52 -6.75
CA SER A 269 28.41 5.70 -6.31
C SER A 269 28.78 7.06 -6.95
N SER A 270 28.20 7.38 -8.10
CA SER A 270 28.09 8.77 -8.54
C SER A 270 26.73 9.34 -8.13
N LEU A 271 26.68 10.07 -7.00
CA LEU A 271 25.53 10.89 -6.65
C LEU A 271 25.39 12.04 -7.67
N CYS A 272 24.31 12.07 -8.43
CA CYS A 272 23.96 13.24 -9.23
C CYS A 272 23.27 14.27 -8.33
N CYS A 273 24.01 15.33 -7.98
CA CYS A 273 23.47 16.47 -7.27
C CYS A 273 23.12 17.58 -8.28
N SER A 274 21.90 18.12 -8.20
CA SER A 274 21.51 19.28 -9.00
C SER A 274 21.08 20.42 -8.09
N SER A 275 21.55 21.63 -8.39
CA SER A 275 21.16 22.86 -7.68
C SER A 275 19.90 23.42 -8.33
N GLY A 276 18.83 23.53 -7.55
CA GLY A 276 17.60 24.18 -7.99
C GLY A 276 17.85 25.66 -8.31
N ILE A 277 17.35 26.12 -9.46
CA ILE A 277 17.38 27.53 -9.85
C ILE A 277 16.45 28.28 -8.88
N LYS A 278 17.04 28.96 -7.89
CA LYS A 278 16.43 29.82 -6.84
C LYS A 278 16.07 29.17 -5.49
N GLY A 279 17.03 28.51 -4.85
CA GLY A 279 17.00 28.27 -3.39
C GLY A 279 18.21 27.45 -2.95
N ASN A 280 18.84 27.83 -1.83
CA ASN A 280 20.05 27.20 -1.29
C ASN A 280 19.79 25.77 -0.74
N GLY A 281 19.49 24.83 -1.63
CA GLY A 281 19.34 23.42 -1.31
C GLY A 281 19.86 22.56 -2.45
N ILE A 282 20.85 21.72 -2.14
CA ILE A 282 21.34 20.68 -3.03
C ILE A 282 20.60 19.39 -2.65
N VAL A 283 19.87 18.81 -3.61
CA VAL A 283 19.29 17.48 -3.45
C VAL A 283 20.17 16.49 -4.21
N CYS A 284 20.74 15.54 -3.47
CA CYS A 284 21.53 14.46 -4.03
C CYS A 284 20.71 13.17 -3.96
N LYS A 285 20.54 12.51 -5.11
CA LYS A 285 19.91 11.19 -5.21
C LYS A 285 20.99 10.12 -5.30
N ARG A 286 20.69 8.95 -4.75
CA ARG A 286 21.49 7.72 -4.91
C ARG A 286 20.76 6.79 -5.86
#